data_AF-A0A0V0WEQ0-F1
#
_entry.id   AF-A0A0V0WEQ0-F1
#
_cell.length_a   1.000
_cell.length_b   1.000
_cell.length_c   1.000
_cell.angle_alpha   90.00
_cell.angle_beta   90.00
_cell.angle_gamma   90.00
#
_symmetry.space_group_name_H-M   'P 1'
#
loop_
_entity.id
_entity.type
_entity.pdbx_description
1 polymer ?
#
loop_
_entity_poly.entity_id
_entity_poly.type
_entity_poly.pdbx_seq_one_letter_code
_entity_poly.pdbx_strand_id
1 'polypeptide(L)'
;MSLVREDVDTLWDAGEAHLGTDESAIIKIIANRSVWHIQAVAQQYEQKYGRSLIDSIESETSGDFERALVLCVQACINRPKAYAD
;
A
#
# COMPACT_ATOMS: atom_id res chain seq x y z
N MET A 1 15.97 -7.66 10.33
CA MET A 1 14.82 -6.73 10.37
C MET A 1 13.54 -7.55 10.22
N SER A 2 12.38 -7.08 10.68
CA SER A 2 11.11 -7.79 10.45
C SER A 2 10.61 -7.54 9.02
N LEU A 3 10.05 -8.55 8.34
CA LEU A 3 9.53 -8.41 6.97
C LEU A 3 8.54 -7.25 6.79
N VAL A 4 7.70 -6.97 7.80
CA VAL A 4 6.79 -5.80 7.78
C VAL A 4 7.55 -4.49 7.60
N ARG A 5 8.69 -4.32 8.28
CA ARG A 5 9.50 -3.09 8.16
C ARG A 5 10.15 -2.99 6.79
N GLU A 6 10.64 -4.11 6.26
CA GLU A 6 11.22 -4.17 4.92
C GLU A 6 10.18 -3.81 3.85
N ASP A 7 8.96 -4.34 3.95
CA ASP A 7 7.89 -4.01 3.01
C ASP A 7 7.41 -2.56 3.16
N VAL A 8 7.36 -2.00 4.38
CA VAL A 8 7.05 -0.57 4.61
C VAL A 8 8.08 0.32 3.90
N ASP A 9 9.36 -0.01 4.02
CA ASP A 9 10.44 0.76 3.42
C ASP A 9 10.43 0.61 1.91
N THR A 10 10.20 -0.61 1.41
CA THR A 10 10.08 -0.88 -0.03
C THR A 10 8.90 -0.12 -0.65
N LEU A 11 7.75 -0.04 0.02
CA LEU A 11 6.59 0.70 -0.50
C LEU A 11 6.84 2.21 -0.56
N TRP A 12 7.54 2.77 0.42
CA TRP A 12 7.92 4.18 0.42
C TRP A 12 8.93 4.47 -0.70
N ASP A 13 9.93 3.62 -0.82
CA ASP A 13 10.95 3.73 -1.86
C ASP A 13 10.36 3.53 -3.27
N ALA A 14 9.33 2.71 -3.41
CA ALA A 14 8.66 2.45 -4.69
C ALA A 14 7.74 3.58 -5.17
N GLY A 15 7.49 4.61 -4.35
CA GLY A 15 6.67 5.77 -4.72
C GLY A 15 7.29 7.06 -4.21
N GLU A 16 6.83 7.50 -3.04
CA GLU A 16 7.10 8.83 -2.45
C GLU A 16 8.58 9.25 -2.35
N ALA A 17 9.51 8.29 -2.27
CA ALA A 17 10.94 8.63 -2.15
C ALA A 17 11.58 9.13 -3.46
N HIS A 18 10.98 8.84 -4.62
CA HIS A 18 11.59 9.09 -5.93
C HIS A 18 10.59 9.73 -6.90
N LEU A 19 11.09 10.27 -8.01
CA LEU A 19 10.23 10.72 -9.11
C LEU A 19 9.86 9.52 -9.99
N GLY A 20 8.58 9.18 -10.00
CA GLY A 20 8.03 8.01 -10.69
C GLY A 20 7.83 6.84 -9.74
N THR A 21 7.10 5.83 -10.23
CA THR A 21 6.57 4.75 -9.39
C THR A 21 7.16 3.41 -9.84
N ASP A 22 7.61 2.58 -8.89
CA ASP A 22 7.90 1.16 -9.15
C ASP A 22 6.63 0.34 -8.89
N GLU A 23 5.75 0.30 -9.88
CA GLU A 23 4.48 -0.42 -9.76
C GLU A 23 4.70 -1.92 -9.52
N SER A 24 5.81 -2.48 -10.01
CA SER A 24 6.14 -3.89 -9.83
C SER A 24 6.44 -4.24 -8.37
N ALA A 25 7.15 -3.37 -7.65
CA ALA A 25 7.39 -3.53 -6.22
C ALA A 25 6.09 -3.44 -5.42
N ILE A 26 5.24 -2.45 -5.72
CA ILE A 26 3.93 -2.26 -5.10
C ILE A 26 3.05 -3.49 -5.30
N ILE A 27 2.92 -3.99 -6.54
CA ILE A 27 2.13 -5.19 -6.86
C ILE A 27 2.67 -6.42 -6.12
N LYS A 28 4.00 -6.63 -6.11
CA LYS A 28 4.61 -7.79 -5.45
C LYS A 28 4.24 -7.87 -3.97
N ILE A 29 4.20 -6.74 -3.29
CA ILE A 29 3.84 -6.68 -1.87
C ILE A 29 2.32 -6.83 -1.69
N ILE A 30 1.52 -5.99 -2.34
CA ILE A 30 0.06 -5.95 -2.13
C ILE A 30 -0.60 -7.27 -2.54
N ALA A 31 -0.17 -7.90 -3.64
CA ALA A 31 -0.81 -9.09 -4.18
C ALA A 31 -0.36 -10.41 -3.53
N ASN A 32 0.81 -10.46 -2.88
CA ASN A 32 1.37 -11.72 -2.36
C ASN A 32 1.44 -11.80 -0.83
N ARG A 33 1.20 -10.70 -0.10
CA ARG A 33 1.20 -10.72 1.37
C ARG A 33 -0.16 -11.10 1.93
N SER A 34 -0.16 -11.67 3.14
CA SER A 34 -1.40 -12.04 3.82
C SER A 34 -2.14 -10.79 4.30
N VAL A 35 -3.46 -10.93 4.53
CA VAL A 35 -4.32 -9.84 5.04
C VAL A 35 -3.74 -9.24 6.33
N TRP A 36 -3.32 -10.08 7.28
CA TRP A 36 -2.74 -9.63 8.54
C TRP A 36 -1.43 -8.86 8.35
N HIS A 37 -0.64 -9.26 7.36
CA HIS A 37 0.61 -8.58 7.02
C HIS A 37 0.34 -7.21 6.40
N ILE A 38 -0.58 -7.11 5.45
CA ILE A 38 -0.96 -5.82 4.83
C ILE A 38 -1.53 -4.86 5.88
N GLN A 39 -2.33 -5.35 6.84
CA GLN A 39 -2.80 -4.53 7.96
C GLN A 39 -1.64 -3.98 8.81
N ALA A 40 -0.66 -4.83 9.15
CA ALA A 40 0.51 -4.41 9.91
C ALA A 40 1.40 -3.42 9.13
N VAL A 41 1.57 -3.63 7.82
CA VAL A 41 2.30 -2.72 6.92
C VAL A 41 1.59 -1.38 6.86
N ALA A 42 0.28 -1.34 6.60
CA ALA A 42 -0.47 -0.09 6.50
C ALA A 42 -0.37 0.73 7.81
N GLN A 43 -0.50 0.06 8.96
CA GLN A 43 -0.37 0.70 10.27
C GLN A 43 1.05 1.26 10.49
N GLN A 44 2.10 0.48 10.18
CA GLN A 44 3.48 0.93 10.37
C GLN A 44 3.89 2.00 9.36
N TYR A 45 3.38 1.94 8.14
CA TYR A 45 3.61 2.94 7.09
C TYR A 45 3.11 4.32 7.55
N GLU A 46 1.89 4.38 8.05
CA GLU A 46 1.31 5.62 8.59
C GLU A 46 2.08 6.13 9.82
N GLN A 47 2.47 5.23 10.74
CA GLN A 47 3.29 5.61 11.90
C GLN A 47 4.68 6.16 11.52
N LYS A 48 5.30 5.60 10.46
CA LYS A 48 6.65 5.96 10.05
C LYS A 48 6.69 7.25 9.21
N TYR A 49 5.75 7.40 8.28
CA TYR A 49 5.79 8.46 7.27
C TYR A 49 4.73 9.54 7.44
N GLY A 50 3.76 9.35 8.35
CA GLY A 50 2.68 10.32 8.60
C GLY A 50 1.69 10.47 7.44
N ARG A 51 1.69 9.52 6.51
CA ARG A 51 0.79 9.44 5.34
C ARG A 51 0.22 8.04 5.28
N SER A 52 -1.07 7.90 4.97
CA SER A 52 -1.65 6.57 4.86
C SER A 52 -1.13 5.86 3.60
N LEU A 53 -1.06 4.53 3.64
CA LEU A 53 -0.65 3.75 2.47
C LEU A 53 -1.59 3.95 1.27
N ILE A 54 -2.89 4.18 1.53
CA ILE A 54 -3.87 4.43 0.46
C ILE A 54 -3.63 5.77 -0.20
N ASP A 55 -3.46 6.84 0.57
CA ASP A 55 -3.21 8.18 0.01
C ASP A 55 -1.94 8.18 -0.85
N SER A 56 -0.93 7.41 -0.44
CA SER A 56 0.32 7.26 -1.17
C SER A 56 0.13 6.53 -2.51
N ILE A 57 -0.67 5.46 -2.54
CA ILE A 57 -1.02 4.77 -3.79
C ILE A 57 -1.82 5.69 -4.71
N GLU A 58 -2.77 6.46 -4.18
CA GLU A 58 -3.59 7.41 -4.94
C GLU A 58 -2.79 8.59 -5.52
N SER A 59 -1.69 9.00 -4.88
CA SER A 59 -0.82 10.05 -5.46
C SER A 59 0.15 9.54 -6.52
N GLU A 60 0.55 8.27 -6.44
CA GLU A 60 1.59 7.68 -7.29
C GLU A 60 1.06 6.87 -8.48
N THR A 61 -0.24 6.57 -8.51
CA THR A 61 -0.88 5.79 -9.57
C THR A 61 -2.12 6.49 -10.10
N SER A 62 -2.72 5.97 -11.18
CA SER A 62 -3.97 6.54 -11.72
C SER A 62 -4.85 5.50 -12.42
N GLY A 63 -6.11 5.87 -12.67
CA GLY A 63 -7.02 5.12 -13.52
C GLY A 63 -7.54 3.82 -12.87
N ASP A 64 -7.74 2.77 -13.68
CA ASP A 64 -8.19 1.48 -13.17
C ASP A 64 -7.13 0.77 -12.31
N PHE A 65 -5.85 1.05 -12.56
CA PHE A 65 -4.75 0.46 -11.83
C PHE A 65 -4.72 0.92 -10.37
N GLU A 66 -4.80 2.24 -10.15
CA GLU A 66 -4.96 2.84 -8.82
C GLU A 66 -6.15 2.23 -8.07
N ARG A 67 -7.33 2.24 -8.69
CA ARG A 67 -8.56 1.71 -8.09
C ARG A 67 -8.40 0.25 -7.67
N ALA A 68 -7.71 -0.57 -8.48
CA ALA A 68 -7.46 -1.97 -8.14
C ALA A 68 -6.54 -2.11 -6.91
N LEU A 69 -5.44 -1.34 -6.85
CA LEU A 69 -4.51 -1.38 -5.72
C LEU A 69 -5.16 -0.88 -4.43
N VAL A 70 -5.87 0.25 -4.49
CA VAL A 70 -6.63 0.80 -3.36
C VAL A 70 -7.64 -0.22 -2.86
N LEU A 71 -8.40 -0.85 -3.76
CA LEU A 71 -9.37 -1.89 -3.39
C LEU A 71 -8.70 -3.08 -2.68
N CYS A 72 -7.56 -3.56 -3.17
CA CYS A 72 -6.82 -4.66 -2.54
C CYS A 72 -6.39 -4.31 -1.10
N VAL A 73 -5.85 -3.11 -0.89
CA VAL A 73 -5.44 -2.65 0.45
C VAL A 73 -6.66 -2.42 1.34
N GLN A 74 -7.68 -1.74 0.82
CA GLN A 74 -8.91 -1.40 1.53
C GLN A 74 -9.67 -2.67 1.96
N ALA A 75 -9.71 -3.71 1.13
CA ALA A 75 -10.29 -5.02 1.47
C ALA A 75 -9.51 -5.77 2.56
N CYS A 76 -8.25 -5.44 2.79
CA CYS A 76 -7.47 -5.95 3.91
C CYS A 76 -7.72 -5.16 5.20
N ILE A 77 -7.77 -3.82 5.13
CA ILE A 77 -7.80 -2.96 6.32
C ILE A 77 -9.22 -2.63 6.81
N ASN A 78 -10.21 -2.52 5.91
CA ASN A 78 -11.61 -2.22 6.24
C ASN A 78 -12.51 -2.64 5.06
N ARG A 79 -12.97 -3.90 5.12
CA ARG A 79 -13.82 -4.52 4.09
C ARG A 79 -15.14 -3.81 3.83
N PRO A 80 -15.91 -3.38 4.84
CA PRO A 80 -17.14 -2.63 4.57
C PRO A 80 -16.88 -1.39 3.73
N LYS A 81 -15.83 -0.62 4.03
CA LYS A 81 -15.45 0.56 3.23
C LYS A 81 -14.99 0.20 1.83
N ALA A 82 -14.36 -0.97 1.64
CA ALA A 82 -13.87 -1.43 0.34
C ALA A 82 -14.99 -1.66 -0.70
N TYR A 83 -16.21 -1.94 -0.24
CA TYR A 83 -17.35 -2.28 -1.09
C TYR A 83 -18.55 -1.34 -0.82
N ALA A 84 -18.28 -0.14 -0.31
CA ALA A 84 -19.32 0.82 0.05
C ALA A 84 -19.76 1.74 -1.10
N ASP A 85 -19.03 1.72 -2.22
CA ASP A 85 -19.38 2.36 -3.49
C ASP A 85 -20.31 1.47 -4.33
#